data_AF-A0A0C3DYH6-F1
#
_entry.id   AF-A0A0C3DYH6-F1
#
_cell.length_a   1.000
_cell.length_b   1.000
_cell.length_c   1.000
_cell.angle_alpha   90.00
_cell.angle_beta   90.00
_cell.angle_gamma   90.00
#
_symmetry.space_group_name_H-M   'P 1'
#
loop_
_entity.id
_entity.type
_entity.pdbx_description
1 polymer ?
#
loop_
_entity_poly.entity_id
_entity_poly.type
_entity_poly.pdbx_seq_one_letter_code
_entity_poly.pdbx_strand_id
1 'polypeptide(L)' 'RQRKQDLPDVIRVACGMKVMVTQNVKMDLDITNGAHGTIVDIWLNPDEPPISTVQPLIQLKYMPVCILVKLERTRAT' A
#
# COMPACT_ATOMS: atom_id res chain seq x y z
N ARG A 1 12.84 -11.48 16.29
CA ARG A 1 11.52 -11.27 16.95
C ARG A 1 10.77 -10.22 16.12
N GLN A 2 9.91 -10.62 15.18
CA GLN A 2 8.98 -9.67 14.52
C GLN A 2 8.05 -9.11 15.59
N ARG A 3 7.87 -7.79 15.66
CA ARG A 3 6.82 -7.22 16.50
C ARG A 3 5.50 -7.56 15.81
N LYS A 4 4.45 -7.84 16.59
CA LYS A 4 3.10 -8.23 16.11
C LYS A 4 2.45 -7.23 15.11
N GLN A 5 3.10 -6.10 14.82
CA GLN A 5 2.61 -5.01 14.00
C GLN A 5 3.40 -4.82 12.69
N ASP A 6 4.46 -5.60 12.48
CA ASP A 6 5.28 -5.48 11.28
C ASP A 6 4.62 -6.27 10.13
N LEU A 7 4.61 -5.66 8.93
CA LEU A 7 4.20 -6.38 7.72
C LEU A 7 5.19 -7.53 7.46
N PRO A 8 4.72 -8.66 6.90
CA PRO A 8 5.63 -9.73 6.49
C PRO A 8 6.59 -9.22 5.41
N ASP A 9 7.74 -9.88 5.28
CA ASP A 9 8.79 -9.51 4.31
C ASP A 9 8.29 -9.48 2.85
N VAL A 10 7.22 -10.24 2.58
CA VAL A 10 6.52 -10.24 1.30
C VAL A 10 5.03 -10.02 1.54
N ILE A 11 4.46 -9.01 0.90
CA ILE A 11 3.02 -8.73 0.88
C ILE A 11 2.49 -8.79 -0.54
N ARG A 12 1.24 -9.21 -0.66
CA ARG A 12 0.49 -9.15 -1.93
C ARG A 12 -0.43 -7.95 -1.89
N VAL A 13 -0.35 -7.11 -2.92
CA VAL A 13 -1.14 -5.88 -3.05
C VAL A 13 -1.75 -5.80 -4.44
N ALA A 14 -2.92 -5.16 -4.53
CA ALA A 14 -3.64 -4.94 -5.77
C ALA A 14 -4.51 -3.67 -5.63
N CYS A 15 -4.80 -3.02 -6.75
CA CYS A 15 -5.77 -1.93 -6.79
C CYS A 15 -7.15 -2.43 -6.34
N GLY A 16 -7.87 -1.61 -5.59
CA GLY A 16 -9.14 -1.93 -4.94
C GLY A 16 -9.00 -2.55 -3.54
N MET A 17 -7.81 -2.95 -3.11
CA MET A 17 -7.62 -3.48 -1.76
C MET A 17 -7.86 -2.40 -0.69
N LYS A 18 -8.60 -2.79 0.35
CA LYS A 18 -8.76 -2.00 1.58
C LYS A 18 -7.52 -2.16 2.44
N VAL A 19 -6.99 -1.04 2.90
CA VAL A 19 -5.78 -0.97 3.72
C VAL A 19 -6.01 -0.11 4.95
N MET A 20 -5.22 -0.37 5.98
CA MET A 20 -5.18 0.42 7.20
C MET A 20 -3.75 0.90 7.42
N VAL A 21 -3.60 2.16 7.79
CA VAL A 21 -2.32 2.72 8.23
C VAL A 21 -2.00 2.12 9.59
N THR A 22 -0.87 1.43 9.72
CA THR A 22 -0.46 0.77 10.97
C THR A 22 0.53 1.59 11.80
N GLN A 23 1.19 2.56 11.16
CA GLN A 23 2.15 3.47 11.78
C GLN A 23 1.84 4.89 11.34
N ASN A 24 1.90 5.85 12.27
CA ASN A 24 1.63 7.25 11.97
C ASN A 24 2.59 7.72 10.87
N VAL A 25 2.05 8.15 9.73
CA VAL A 25 2.85 8.68 8.62
C VAL A 25 3.01 10.18 8.80
N LYS A 26 1.90 10.89 9.02
CA LYS A 26 1.89 12.34 9.23
C LYS A 26 0.64 12.75 9.99
N MET A 27 0.82 13.23 11.22
CA MET A 27 -0.28 13.57 12.14
C MET A 27 -1.07 14.79 11.67
N ASP A 28 -0.43 15.80 11.08
CA ASP A 28 -1.09 17.03 10.62
C ASP A 28 -2.01 16.83 9.40
N LEU A 29 -1.96 15.66 8.75
CA LEU A 29 -2.81 15.28 7.62
C LEU A 29 -3.82 14.20 8.00
N ASP A 30 -4.00 13.92 9.31
CA ASP A 30 -4.83 12.82 9.83
C ASP A 30 -4.46 11.44 9.27
N ILE A 31 -3.22 11.27 8.79
CA ILE A 31 -2.68 9.98 8.34
C ILE A 31 -2.04 9.29 9.55
N THR A 32 -2.88 8.94 10.51
CA THR A 32 -2.51 8.27 11.75
C THR A 32 -2.82 6.78 11.69
N ASN A 33 -2.27 6.02 12.62
CA ASN A 33 -2.61 4.63 12.85
C ASN A 33 -4.14 4.48 12.97
N GLY A 34 -4.70 3.50 12.27
CA GLY A 34 -6.15 3.28 12.19
C GLY A 34 -6.85 4.05 11.07
N ALA A 35 -6.17 4.94 10.34
CA ALA A 35 -6.74 5.52 9.11
C ALA A 35 -6.92 4.43 8.05
N HIS A 36 -8.08 4.41 7.40
CA HIS A 36 -8.42 3.43 6.38
C HIS A 36 -8.37 4.06 4.99
N GLY A 37 -8.10 3.23 3.98
CA GLY A 37 -8.04 3.66 2.60
C GLY A 37 -8.21 2.53 1.62
N THR A 38 -8.26 2.90 0.35
CA THR A 38 -8.31 1.96 -0.78
C THR A 38 -7.11 2.20 -1.68
N ILE A 39 -6.36 1.16 -2.03
CA ILE A 39 -5.31 1.26 -3.05
C ILE A 39 -5.99 1.59 -4.38
N VAL A 40 -5.58 2.68 -5.01
CA VAL A 40 -6.13 3.10 -6.32
C VAL A 40 -5.13 2.89 -7.44
N ASP A 41 -3.84 2.91 -7.14
CA ASP A 41 -2.77 2.73 -8.12
C ASP A 41 -1.49 2.20 -7.45
N ILE A 42 -0.63 1.56 -8.24
CA ILE A 42 0.68 1.05 -7.83
C ILE A 42 1.70 1.52 -8.86
N TRP A 43 2.59 2.42 -8.45
CA TRP A 43 3.62 2.94 -9.34
C TRP A 43 4.87 2.11 -9.19
N LEU A 44 5.24 1.48 -10.29
CA LEU A 44 6.36 0.56 -10.35
C LEU A 44 7.65 1.31 -10.66
N ASN A 45 8.77 0.66 -10.34
CA ASN A 45 10.07 1.15 -10.74
C ASN A 45 10.16 1.19 -12.28
N PRO A 46 10.63 2.29 -12.90
CA PRO A 46 10.86 2.36 -14.34
C PRO A 46 11.77 1.25 -14.90
N ASP A 47 12.67 0.72 -14.08
CA ASP A 47 13.59 -0.37 -14.44
C ASP A 47 12.97 -1.77 -14.28
N GLU A 48 11.71 -1.86 -13.85
CA GLU A 48 10.99 -3.13 -13.70
C GLU A 48 10.84 -3.82 -15.07
N PRO A 49 11.17 -5.13 -15.18
CA PRO A 49 10.96 -5.85 -16.43
C PRO A 49 9.48 -5.85 -16.83
N PRO A 50 9.17 -6.04 -18.13
CA PRO A 50 7.80 -6.09 -18.61
C PRO A 50 6.94 -7.09 -17.82
N ILE A 51 5.83 -6.58 -17.27
CA ILE A 51 4.93 -7.36 -16.45
C ILE A 51 3.92 -8.09 -17.34
N SER A 52 3.75 -9.39 -17.09
CA SER A 52 2.74 -10.18 -17.79
C SER A 52 1.34 -9.73 -17.38
N THR A 53 0.49 -9.40 -18.35
CA THR A 53 -0.93 -9.10 -18.13
C THR A 53 -1.79 -10.35 -17.98
N VAL A 54 -1.20 -11.54 -18.20
CA VAL A 54 -1.91 -12.83 -18.16
C VAL A 54 -1.80 -13.48 -16.78
N GLN A 55 -0.73 -13.19 -16.04
CA GLN A 55 -0.51 -13.77 -14.71
C GLN A 55 -1.24 -12.94 -13.64
N PRO A 56 -2.08 -13.56 -12.80
CA PRO A 56 -2.83 -12.85 -11.76
C PRO A 56 -1.97 -12.44 -10.55
N LEU A 57 -0.73 -12.93 -10.48
CA LEU A 57 0.23 -12.61 -9.42
C LEU A 57 1.60 -12.41 -10.04
N ILE A 58 2.22 -11.27 -9.78
CA ILE A 58 3.57 -10.96 -10.21
C ILE A 58 4.42 -10.66 -8.98
N GLN A 59 5.60 -11.27 -8.92
CA GLN A 59 6.64 -10.91 -7.97
C GLN A 59 7.49 -9.81 -8.59
N LEU A 60 7.48 -8.63 -7.97
CA LEU A 60 8.29 -7.51 -8.42
C LEU A 60 9.77 -7.78 -8.15
N LYS A 61 10.63 -7.40 -9.09
CA LYS A 61 12.09 -7.44 -8.96
C LYS A 61 12.59 -6.28 -8.12
N TYR A 62 12.01 -5.10 -8.29
CA TYR A 62 12.32 -3.91 -7.51
C TYR A 62 11.13 -3.49 -6.63
N MET A 63 11.41 -2.73 -5.57
CA MET A 63 10.34 -2.12 -4.78
C MET A 63 9.54 -1.14 -5.64
N PRO A 64 8.21 -1.08 -5.48
CA PRO A 64 7.41 -0.06 -6.13
C PRO A 64 7.85 1.32 -5.65
N VAL A 65 7.80 2.31 -6.54
CA VAL A 65 8.11 3.71 -6.22
C VAL A 65 7.13 4.23 -5.16
N CYS A 66 5.84 3.93 -5.34
CA CYS A 66 4.82 4.19 -4.33
C CYS A 66 3.56 3.33 -4.54
N ILE A 67 2.78 3.22 -3.48
CA ILE A 67 1.41 2.69 -3.51
C ILE A 67 0.48 3.87 -3.24
N LEU A 68 -0.38 4.18 -4.20
CA LEU A 68 -1.31 5.29 -4.07
C LEU A 68 -2.58 4.83 -3.36
N VAL A 69 -2.86 5.47 -2.22
CA VAL A 69 -4.02 5.13 -1.38
C VAL A 69 -4.96 6.32 -1.34
N LYS A 70 -6.22 6.09 -1.72
CA LYS A 70 -7.32 7.01 -1.47
C LYS A 70 -7.83 6.79 -0.05
N LEU A 71 -7.56 7.73 0.84
CA LEU A 71 -8.04 7.69 2.22
C LEU A 71 -9.56 7.81 2.28
N GLU A 72 -10.17 7.04 3.18
CA GLU A 72 -11.57 7.19 3.54
C GLU A 72 -11.68 8.42 4.46
N ARG A 73 -12.53 9.39 4.08
CA ARG A 73 -12.75 10.57 4.92
C ARG A 73 -13.39 10.12 6.24
N THR A 74 -12.75 10.41 7.36
CA THR A 74 -13.44 10.50 8.64
C THR A 74 -14.37 11.72 8.57
N ARG A 75 -15.64 11.57 8.97
CA ARG A 75 -16.52 12.73 9.13
C ARG A 75 -15.92 13.58 10.25
N ALA A 76 -15.55 14.82 9.95
CA ALA A 76 -15.39 15.83 10.97
C ALA A 76 -16.81 16.14 11.50
N THR A 77 -17.16 15.57 12.64
CA THR A 77 -18.31 16.01 13.45
C THR A 77 -17.90 17.14 14.37
#